data_AF-A0A1B6I197-F1
#
_entry.id   AF-A0A1B6I197-F1
#
_cell.length_a   1.000
_cell.length_b   1.000
_cell.length_c   1.000
_cell.angle_alpha   90.00
_cell.angle_beta   90.00
_cell.angle_gamma   90.00
#
_symmetry.space_group_name_H-M   'P 1'
#
loop_
_entity.id
_entity.type
_entity.pdbx_description
1 polymer ?
#
loop_
_entity_poly.entity_id
_entity_poly.type
_entity_poly.pdbx_seq_one_letter_code
_entity_poly.pdbx_strand_id
1 'polypeptide(L)'
;MSSEELTVTSEIYSELEGCLLRGVSEENIISYFKFTYPLEAVNGDVNGVETDEDGDLVVIRKKNNEKVIKIEHSTATPLRLVGLQVWRGALLLADYVLHNAQALSQSTVLELGSGVGLTSIVTSLVARRVICTDVDLGGILNLITANIELNAELVRAPVSVMALDFFQEDWSEELTAVVGQTDLVLAADVIYD
;
A
#
# COMPACT_ATOMS: atom_id res chain seq x y z
N MET A 1 4.66 39.46 6.04
CA MET A 1 3.63 38.61 6.64
C MET A 1 3.70 37.30 5.90
N SER A 2 4.23 36.23 6.51
CA SER A 2 4.17 34.91 5.87
C SER A 2 2.70 34.51 5.82
N SER A 3 2.17 34.25 4.64
CA SER A 3 0.88 33.58 4.50
C SER A 3 1.03 32.22 5.19
N GLU A 4 0.27 31.99 6.26
CA GLU A 4 0.11 30.64 6.80
C GLU A 4 -0.48 29.78 5.68
N GLU A 5 0.33 28.85 5.18
CA GLU A 5 -0.11 27.91 4.17
C GLU A 5 -1.06 26.92 4.84
N LEU A 6 -2.31 26.88 4.39
CA LEU A 6 -3.32 25.98 4.96
C LEU A 6 -2.86 24.53 4.82
N THR A 7 -2.95 23.77 5.90
CA THR A 7 -2.58 22.36 5.95
C THR A 7 -3.82 21.48 6.04
N VAL A 8 -3.71 20.30 5.45
CA VAL A 8 -4.68 19.20 5.54
C VAL A 8 -4.16 18.22 6.56
N THR A 9 -4.98 17.82 7.52
CA THR A 9 -4.64 16.81 8.54
C THR A 9 -5.19 15.45 8.15
N SER A 10 -4.40 14.40 8.33
CA SER A 10 -4.77 13.03 8.00
C SER A 10 -5.97 12.60 8.86
N GLU A 11 -6.99 12.03 8.21
CA GLU A 11 -8.22 11.56 8.86
C GLU A 11 -7.97 10.45 9.89
N ILE A 12 -6.92 9.62 9.70
CA ILE A 12 -6.59 8.52 10.61
C ILE A 12 -5.86 9.00 11.88
N TYR A 13 -5.40 10.26 11.93
CA TYR A 13 -4.62 10.77 13.05
C TYR A 13 -5.41 10.78 14.37
N SER A 14 -6.69 11.19 14.32
CA SER A 14 -7.54 11.27 15.51
C SER A 14 -7.82 9.91 16.16
N GLU A 15 -7.67 8.82 15.42
CA GLU A 15 -7.97 7.45 15.87
C GLU A 15 -6.73 6.71 16.41
N LEU A 16 -5.52 7.25 16.18
CA LEU A 16 -4.24 6.62 16.52
C LEU A 16 -3.54 7.25 17.73
N GLU A 17 -4.22 8.14 18.47
CA GLU A 17 -3.72 8.73 19.73
C GLU A 17 -3.45 7.62 20.78
N GLY A 18 -2.21 7.12 20.82
CA GLY A 18 -1.74 6.14 21.81
C GLY A 18 -0.74 5.09 21.31
N CYS A 19 -0.53 4.95 19.99
CA CYS A 19 0.38 3.96 19.39
C CYS A 19 1.48 4.59 18.51
N LEU A 20 2.01 5.75 18.91
CA LEU A 20 2.94 6.56 18.11
C LEU A 20 4.39 6.33 18.54
N LEU A 21 5.24 5.86 17.62
CA LEU A 21 6.70 5.98 17.71
C LEU A 21 7.16 7.09 16.74
N ARG A 22 8.16 7.87 17.15
CA ARG A 22 8.78 8.89 16.28
C ARG A 22 9.38 8.22 15.04
N GLY A 23 9.12 8.79 13.86
CA GLY A 23 9.70 8.36 12.59
C GLY A 23 11.18 8.70 12.47
N VAL A 24 11.77 8.39 11.31
CA VAL A 24 13.18 8.68 11.01
C VAL A 24 13.42 10.19 10.84
N SER A 25 12.42 10.93 10.36
CA SER A 25 12.41 12.40 10.42
C SER A 25 11.72 12.92 11.68
N GLU A 26 12.14 14.08 12.21
CA GLU A 26 11.59 14.66 13.44
C GLU A 26 10.09 15.01 13.36
N GLU A 27 9.54 15.14 12.14
CA GLU A 27 8.17 15.57 11.87
C GLU A 27 7.21 14.42 11.51
N ASN A 28 7.73 13.25 11.13
CA ASN A 28 6.90 12.09 10.79
C ASN A 28 6.68 11.17 11.99
N ILE A 29 5.58 10.42 11.92
CA ILE A 29 5.24 9.34 12.84
C ILE A 29 5.29 8.00 12.12
N ILE A 30 5.50 6.92 12.86
CA ILE A 30 5.31 5.55 12.36
C ILE A 30 4.02 4.99 12.94
N SER A 31 3.10 4.62 12.05
CA SER A 31 1.83 3.94 12.37
C SER A 31 1.90 2.45 12.05
N TYR A 32 1.16 1.65 12.82
CA TYR A 32 1.14 0.19 12.73
C TYR A 32 -0.23 -0.30 12.24
N PHE A 33 -0.28 -0.86 11.04
CA PHE A 33 -1.50 -1.39 10.45
C PHE A 33 -1.50 -2.91 10.50
N LYS A 34 -2.41 -3.46 11.30
CA LYS A 34 -2.59 -4.90 11.43
C LYS A 34 -3.44 -5.43 10.29
N PHE A 35 -3.03 -6.54 9.71
CA PHE A 35 -3.80 -7.24 8.69
C PHE A 35 -3.67 -8.75 8.86
N THR A 36 -4.62 -9.48 8.29
CA THR A 36 -4.58 -10.95 8.23
C THR A 36 -4.45 -11.39 6.80
N TYR A 37 -3.38 -12.12 6.48
CA TYR A 37 -3.17 -12.68 5.14
C TYR A 37 -3.23 -14.21 5.19
N PRO A 38 -4.20 -14.85 4.51
CA PRO A 38 -4.29 -16.30 4.45
C PRO A 38 -3.24 -16.84 3.47
N LEU A 39 -1.98 -16.96 3.92
CA LEU A 39 -0.87 -17.55 3.15
C LEU A 39 -1.21 -18.95 2.60
N GLU A 40 -2.08 -19.70 3.28
CA GLU A 40 -2.46 -21.07 2.91
C GLU A 40 -3.57 -21.12 1.83
N ALA A 41 -4.35 -20.04 1.62
CA ALA A 41 -5.44 -20.02 0.63
C ALA A 41 -4.96 -19.79 -0.81
N VAL A 42 -3.75 -19.25 -1.00
CA VAL A 42 -3.20 -18.97 -2.34
C VAL A 42 -2.55 -20.21 -2.96
N ASN A 43 -2.15 -21.19 -2.13
CA ASN A 43 -1.55 -22.47 -2.57
C ASN A 43 -2.45 -23.70 -2.29
N GLY A 44 -3.57 -23.51 -1.60
CA GLY A 44 -4.49 -24.59 -1.25
C GLY A 44 -5.53 -24.79 -2.35
N ASP A 45 -5.57 -26.01 -2.89
CA ASP A 45 -6.66 -26.51 -3.72
C ASP A 45 -8.01 -26.25 -3.03
N VAL A 46 -8.82 -25.35 -3.56
CA VAL A 46 -10.17 -25.03 -3.04
C VAL A 46 -11.19 -26.17 -3.25
N ASN A 47 -10.75 -27.35 -3.70
CA ASN A 47 -11.61 -28.48 -4.01
C ASN A 47 -11.76 -29.54 -2.90
N GLY A 48 -11.18 -29.35 -1.72
CA GLY A 48 -11.26 -30.35 -0.64
C GLY A 48 -12.05 -29.85 0.58
N VAL A 49 -13.38 -29.86 0.52
CA VAL A 49 -14.18 -29.74 1.74
C VAL A 49 -14.10 -31.08 2.47
N GLU A 50 -13.30 -31.15 3.53
CA GLU A 50 -13.20 -32.34 4.38
C GLU A 50 -14.32 -32.34 5.43
N THR A 51 -14.92 -33.51 5.65
CA THR A 51 -15.87 -33.77 6.73
C THR A 51 -15.30 -34.79 7.69
N ASP A 52 -15.58 -34.64 8.98
CA ASP A 52 -15.17 -35.62 9.99
C ASP A 52 -16.07 -36.86 9.98
N GLU A 53 -15.83 -37.78 10.93
CA GLU A 53 -16.58 -39.03 11.06
C GLU A 53 -18.08 -38.82 11.35
N ASP A 54 -18.45 -37.64 11.87
CA ASP A 54 -19.82 -37.26 12.19
C ASP A 54 -20.50 -36.48 11.04
N GLY A 55 -19.76 -36.21 9.96
CA GLY A 55 -20.23 -35.48 8.79
C GLY A 55 -20.20 -33.95 8.97
N ASP A 56 -19.58 -33.46 10.04
CA ASP A 56 -19.38 -32.03 10.25
C ASP A 56 -18.21 -31.54 9.40
N LEU A 57 -18.30 -30.28 8.94
CA LEU A 57 -17.23 -29.65 8.17
C LEU A 57 -15.97 -29.51 9.02
N VAL A 58 -14.86 -30.08 8.58
CA VAL A 58 -13.54 -29.87 9.18
C VAL A 58 -13.08 -28.46 8.84
N VAL A 59 -13.39 -27.52 9.72
CA VAL A 59 -12.96 -26.13 9.57
C VAL A 59 -11.49 -26.02 9.96
N ILE A 60 -10.62 -25.69 8.99
CA ILE A 60 -9.24 -25.31 9.29
C ILE A 60 -9.27 -24.06 10.16
N ARG A 61 -8.92 -24.20 11.45
CA ARG A 61 -8.80 -23.05 12.36
C ARG A 61 -7.71 -22.15 11.82
N LYS A 62 -8.05 -20.90 11.47
CA LYS A 62 -7.07 -19.88 11.09
C LYS A 62 -5.98 -19.82 12.17
N LYS A 63 -4.76 -20.24 11.82
CA LYS A 63 -3.58 -19.91 12.64
C LYS A 63 -3.53 -18.39 12.76
N ASN A 64 -3.04 -17.89 13.89
CA ASN A 64 -2.88 -16.46 14.10
C ASN A 64 -1.80 -15.92 13.15
N ASN A 65 -2.21 -15.59 11.92
CA ASN A 65 -1.38 -15.07 10.84
C ASN A 65 -1.47 -13.55 10.78
N GLU A 66 -1.73 -12.89 11.92
CA GLU A 66 -1.68 -11.45 12.04
C GLU A 66 -0.29 -10.96 11.64
N LYS A 67 -0.26 -10.01 10.71
CA LYS A 67 0.93 -9.30 10.25
C LYS A 67 0.73 -7.82 10.51
N VAL A 68 1.83 -7.08 10.53
CA VAL A 68 1.83 -5.65 10.83
C VAL A 68 2.65 -4.93 9.78
N ILE A 69 2.04 -3.96 9.11
CA ILE A 69 2.72 -3.01 8.24
C ILE A 69 3.06 -1.78 9.06
N LYS A 70 4.31 -1.33 8.95
CA LYS A 70 4.79 -0.10 9.58
C LYS A 70 4.89 0.97 8.52
N ILE A 71 4.25 2.12 8.69
CA ILE A 71 4.30 3.20 7.71
C ILE A 71 4.74 4.47 8.41
N GLU A 72 5.86 5.03 7.97
CA GLU A 72 6.24 6.40 8.25
C GLU A 72 5.40 7.36 7.39
N HIS A 73 4.84 8.39 8.00
CA HIS A 73 4.05 9.41 7.31
C HIS A 73 3.96 10.71 8.12
N SER A 74 3.62 11.80 7.43
CA SER A 74 3.28 13.08 8.04
C SER A 74 1.84 13.06 8.58
N THR A 75 1.59 13.84 9.64
CA THR A 75 0.25 13.96 10.24
C THR A 75 -0.58 15.08 9.60
N ALA A 76 0.08 16.13 9.12
CA ALA A 76 -0.53 17.22 8.39
C ALA A 76 0.47 17.82 7.39
N THR A 77 0.00 18.19 6.20
CA THR A 77 0.83 18.80 5.16
C THR A 77 0.03 19.81 4.34
N PRO A 78 0.66 20.74 3.61
CA PRO A 78 -0.02 21.50 2.56
C PRO A 78 -0.65 20.59 1.51
N LEU A 79 -1.70 21.04 0.83
CA LEU A 79 -2.45 20.25 -0.15
C LEU A 79 -1.56 19.57 -1.21
N ARG A 80 -0.52 20.26 -1.72
CA ARG A 80 0.40 19.69 -2.73
C ARG A 80 1.27 18.53 -2.22
N LEU A 81 1.30 18.29 -0.90
CA LEU A 81 2.12 17.27 -0.23
C LEU A 81 1.27 16.24 0.52
N VAL A 82 -0.01 16.09 0.17
CA VAL A 82 -0.90 15.10 0.80
C VAL A 82 -0.47 13.65 0.55
N GLY A 83 0.37 13.41 -0.46
CA GLY A 83 1.02 12.11 -0.68
C GLY A 83 1.95 11.67 0.45
N LEU A 84 2.37 12.57 1.34
CA LEU A 84 3.13 12.21 2.55
C LEU A 84 2.24 11.68 3.68
N GLN A 85 0.93 11.64 3.51
CA GLN A 85 -0.05 11.22 4.52
C GLN A 85 -0.68 9.87 4.15
N VAL A 86 -1.18 9.15 5.16
CA VAL A 86 -2.01 7.96 4.94
C VAL A 86 -3.47 8.40 4.77
N TRP A 87 -4.15 7.80 3.79
CA TRP A 87 -5.56 7.99 3.49
C TRP A 87 -6.33 6.67 3.60
N ARG A 88 -7.60 6.70 4.03
CA ARG A 88 -8.38 5.48 4.29
C ARG A 88 -8.67 4.70 3.01
N GLY A 89 -8.74 5.34 1.85
CA GLY A 89 -8.87 4.66 0.57
C GLY A 89 -7.71 3.69 0.33
N ALA A 90 -6.49 4.00 0.78
CA ALA A 90 -5.34 3.10 0.67
C ALA A 90 -5.51 1.84 1.52
N LEU A 91 -6.07 1.98 2.73
CA LEU A 91 -6.38 0.86 3.63
C LEU A 91 -7.48 -0.03 3.03
N LEU A 92 -8.55 0.57 2.52
CA LEU A 92 -9.64 -0.16 1.87
C LEU A 92 -9.15 -0.89 0.62
N LEU A 93 -8.34 -0.24 -0.21
CA LEU A 93 -7.78 -0.85 -1.42
C LEU A 93 -6.80 -1.98 -1.09
N ALA A 94 -6.01 -1.84 -0.02
CA ALA A 94 -5.17 -2.91 0.50
C ALA A 94 -5.98 -4.15 0.91
N ASP A 95 -7.08 -3.97 1.67
CA ASP A 95 -7.97 -5.07 2.02
C ASP A 95 -8.60 -5.72 0.78
N TYR A 96 -9.00 -4.92 -0.22
CA TYR A 96 -9.52 -5.42 -1.48
C TYR A 96 -8.49 -6.26 -2.25
N VAL A 97 -7.23 -5.83 -2.30
CA VAL A 97 -6.12 -6.57 -2.91
C VAL A 97 -5.94 -7.92 -2.23
N LEU A 98 -5.92 -7.97 -0.89
CA LEU A 98 -5.80 -9.22 -0.15
C LEU A 98 -7.01 -10.14 -0.37
N HIS A 99 -8.22 -9.58 -0.43
CA HIS A 99 -9.43 -10.32 -0.73
C HIS A 99 -9.39 -10.99 -2.11
N ASN A 100 -8.77 -10.33 -3.09
CA ASN A 100 -8.68 -10.79 -4.48
C ASN A 100 -7.31 -11.39 -4.83
N ALA A 101 -6.52 -11.80 -3.84
CA ALA A 101 -5.13 -12.22 -4.01
C ALA A 101 -4.91 -13.25 -5.15
N GLN A 102 -5.82 -14.23 -5.29
CA GLN A 102 -5.72 -15.23 -6.35
C GLN A 102 -5.87 -14.63 -7.75
N ALA A 103 -6.79 -13.68 -7.94
CA ALA A 103 -7.03 -13.02 -9.22
C ALA A 103 -5.89 -12.06 -9.60
N LEU A 104 -5.23 -11.46 -8.59
CA LEU A 104 -4.06 -10.60 -8.77
C LEU A 104 -2.75 -11.40 -8.83
N SER A 105 -2.80 -12.74 -8.67
CA SER A 105 -1.61 -13.56 -8.81
C SER A 105 -1.06 -13.42 -10.24
N GLN A 106 0.26 -13.38 -10.37
CA GLN A 106 0.97 -13.24 -11.65
C GLN A 106 0.85 -11.88 -12.38
N SER A 107 0.08 -10.91 -11.87
CA SER A 107 -0.06 -9.59 -12.50
C SER A 107 1.15 -8.68 -12.27
N THR A 108 1.47 -7.84 -13.26
CA THR A 108 2.23 -6.60 -13.09
C THR A 108 1.26 -5.47 -12.76
N VAL A 109 1.43 -4.91 -11.56
CA VAL A 109 0.55 -3.87 -11.03
C VAL A 109 1.26 -2.53 -11.03
N LEU A 110 0.61 -1.50 -11.56
CA LEU A 110 1.02 -0.11 -11.46
C LEU A 110 0.10 0.59 -10.46
N GLU A 111 0.66 1.20 -9.43
CA GLU A 111 -0.10 2.09 -8.55
C GLU A 111 0.17 3.54 -8.91
N LEU A 112 -0.89 4.30 -9.12
CA LEU A 112 -0.87 5.73 -9.38
C LEU A 112 -1.16 6.50 -8.09
N GLY A 113 -0.38 7.54 -7.80
CA GLY A 113 -0.54 8.31 -6.57
C GLY A 113 -0.35 7.44 -5.33
N SER A 114 0.75 6.67 -5.30
CA SER A 114 1.05 5.70 -4.23
C SER A 114 1.11 6.32 -2.83
N GLY A 115 1.31 7.64 -2.72
CA GLY A 115 1.43 8.36 -1.47
C GLY A 115 2.55 7.80 -0.60
N VAL A 116 2.20 7.12 0.48
CA VAL A 116 3.14 6.48 1.42
C VAL A 116 3.54 5.06 1.03
N GLY A 117 2.95 4.49 -0.04
CA GLY A 117 3.27 3.16 -0.58
C GLY A 117 2.57 1.99 0.12
N LEU A 118 1.61 2.24 1.03
CA LEU A 118 0.95 1.22 1.84
C LEU A 118 0.33 0.10 0.99
N THR A 119 -0.51 0.47 0.02
CA THR A 119 -1.22 -0.49 -0.83
C THR A 119 -0.26 -1.24 -1.73
N SER A 120 0.81 -0.61 -2.22
CA SER A 120 1.87 -1.31 -2.96
C SER A 120 2.63 -2.35 -2.14
N ILE A 121 2.95 -2.04 -0.87
CA ILE A 121 3.56 -3.03 0.05
C ILE A 121 2.65 -4.24 0.20
N VAL A 122 1.34 -4.02 0.39
CA VAL A 122 0.34 -5.08 0.47
C VAL A 122 0.25 -5.88 -0.84
N THR A 123 0.23 -5.18 -1.97
CA THR A 123 0.14 -5.79 -3.30
C THR A 123 1.35 -6.65 -3.62
N SER A 124 2.53 -6.30 -3.09
CA SER A 124 3.74 -7.11 -3.24
C SER A 124 3.66 -8.50 -2.59
N LEU A 125 2.67 -8.75 -1.74
CA LEU A 125 2.39 -10.07 -1.14
C LEU A 125 1.69 -11.03 -2.10
N VAL A 126 1.04 -10.51 -3.16
CA VAL A 126 0.13 -11.26 -4.03
C VAL A 126 0.53 -11.19 -5.51
N ALA A 127 0.97 -10.02 -5.99
CA ALA A 127 1.28 -9.78 -7.39
C ALA A 127 2.65 -10.34 -7.80
N ARG A 128 2.93 -10.42 -9.11
CA ARG A 128 4.26 -10.81 -9.63
C ARG A 128 5.26 -9.67 -9.58
N ARG A 129 4.80 -8.44 -9.78
CA ARG A 129 5.62 -7.22 -9.74
C ARG A 129 4.72 -6.02 -9.44
N VAL A 130 5.24 -5.08 -8.67
CA VAL A 130 4.56 -3.81 -8.35
C VAL A 130 5.43 -2.64 -8.79
N ILE A 131 4.80 -1.63 -9.39
CA ILE A 131 5.41 -0.34 -9.67
C ILE A 131 4.63 0.72 -8.90
N CYS A 132 5.28 1.35 -7.93
CA CYS A 132 4.73 2.50 -7.21
C CYS A 132 5.04 3.76 -8.00
N THR A 133 4.05 4.62 -8.21
CA THR A 133 4.27 5.91 -8.85
C THR A 133 3.60 7.04 -8.09
N ASP A 134 4.31 8.16 -8.00
CA ASP A 134 3.80 9.41 -7.46
C ASP A 134 4.61 10.58 -8.06
N VAL A 135 4.24 11.81 -7.76
CA VAL A 135 5.01 12.99 -8.17
C VAL A 135 6.33 13.07 -7.41
N ASP A 136 7.40 13.50 -8.07
CA ASP A 136 8.69 13.76 -7.41
C ASP A 136 8.70 15.12 -6.72
N LEU A 137 7.90 15.23 -5.65
CA LEU A 137 7.72 16.45 -4.88
C LEU A 137 7.80 16.18 -3.39
N GLY A 138 8.47 17.07 -2.64
CA GLY A 138 8.49 17.05 -1.17
C GLY A 138 9.06 15.77 -0.54
N GLY A 139 9.80 14.95 -1.30
CA GLY A 139 10.38 13.70 -0.81
C GLY A 139 9.42 12.51 -0.79
N ILE A 140 8.27 12.57 -1.48
CA ILE A 140 7.30 11.46 -1.54
C ILE A 140 7.95 10.15 -2.01
N LEU A 141 8.73 10.18 -3.10
CA LEU A 141 9.39 8.97 -3.61
C LEU A 141 10.40 8.38 -2.62
N ASN A 142 11.09 9.23 -1.86
CA ASN A 142 12.01 8.79 -0.80
C ASN A 142 11.23 8.15 0.36
N LEU A 143 10.09 8.72 0.74
CA LEU A 143 9.21 8.17 1.77
C LEU A 143 8.66 6.80 1.37
N ILE A 144 8.17 6.66 0.13
CA ILE A 144 7.70 5.36 -0.40
C ILE A 144 8.83 4.33 -0.31
N THR A 145 10.02 4.68 -0.77
CA THR A 145 11.19 3.79 -0.74
C THR A 145 11.53 3.37 0.69
N ALA A 146 11.60 4.32 1.62
CA ALA A 146 11.86 4.05 3.03
C ALA A 146 10.78 3.14 3.66
N ASN A 147 9.51 3.33 3.31
CA ASN A 147 8.42 2.47 3.79
C ASN A 147 8.50 1.05 3.20
N ILE A 148 8.90 0.89 1.94
CA ILE A 148 9.14 -0.44 1.37
C ILE A 148 10.27 -1.15 2.12
N GLU A 149 11.38 -0.45 2.37
CA GLU A 149 12.53 -0.97 3.13
C GLU A 149 12.15 -1.32 4.58
N LEU A 150 11.34 -0.48 5.24
CA LEU A 150 10.84 -0.70 6.59
C LEU A 150 9.97 -1.97 6.72
N ASN A 151 9.45 -2.47 5.60
CA ASN A 151 8.62 -3.67 5.52
C ASN A 151 9.26 -4.77 4.65
N ALA A 152 10.58 -4.76 4.47
CA ALA A 152 11.30 -5.72 3.63
C ALA A 152 11.00 -7.19 3.99
N GLU A 153 10.72 -7.49 5.27
CA GLU A 153 10.33 -8.82 5.73
C GLU A 153 8.97 -9.31 5.19
N LEU A 154 8.09 -8.37 4.82
CA LEU A 154 6.77 -8.64 4.26
C LEU A 154 6.85 -8.77 2.74
N VAL A 155 7.59 -7.91 2.06
CA VAL A 155 7.65 -7.84 0.59
C VAL A 155 8.03 -9.20 -0.03
N ARG A 156 7.21 -9.70 -0.97
CA ARG A 156 7.42 -11.00 -1.65
C ARG A 156 7.69 -10.89 -3.14
N ALA A 157 7.31 -9.78 -3.76
CA ALA A 157 7.55 -9.50 -5.17
C ALA A 157 8.43 -8.24 -5.32
N PRO A 158 9.14 -8.09 -6.46
CA PRO A 158 9.87 -6.86 -6.75
C PRO A 158 8.92 -5.66 -6.75
N VAL A 159 9.32 -4.61 -6.03
CA VAL A 159 8.65 -3.31 -5.99
C VAL A 159 9.62 -2.25 -6.51
N SER A 160 9.23 -1.50 -7.53
CA SER A 160 10.01 -0.36 -8.05
C SER A 160 9.26 0.94 -7.82
N VAL A 161 9.98 2.00 -7.45
CA VAL A 161 9.42 3.35 -7.24
C VAL A 161 9.84 4.23 -8.41
N MET A 162 8.89 4.94 -9.03
CA MET A 162 9.14 5.80 -10.18
C MET A 162 8.34 7.10 -10.08
N ALA A 163 8.87 8.18 -10.63
CA ALA A 163 8.13 9.42 -10.75
C ALA A 163 7.07 9.30 -11.86
N LEU A 164 5.86 9.78 -11.58
CA LEU A 164 4.81 10.00 -12.57
C LEU A 164 4.05 11.27 -12.21
N ASP A 165 4.10 12.27 -13.08
CA ASP A 165 3.26 13.46 -13.02
C ASP A 165 2.19 13.37 -14.11
N PHE A 166 0.91 13.42 -13.70
CA PHE A 166 -0.23 13.37 -14.61
C PHE A 166 -0.31 14.54 -15.58
N PHE A 167 0.30 15.67 -15.23
CA PHE A 167 0.32 16.88 -16.07
C PHE A 167 1.50 16.93 -17.03
N GLN A 168 2.41 15.94 -16.96
CA GLN A 168 3.54 15.87 -17.87
C GLN A 168 3.10 15.35 -19.24
N GLU A 169 3.42 16.13 -20.28
CA GLU A 169 3.04 15.79 -21.67
C GLU A 169 3.88 14.64 -22.25
N ASP A 170 5.16 14.55 -21.87
CA ASP A 170 6.10 13.54 -22.39
C ASP A 170 6.59 12.62 -21.26
N TRP A 171 6.25 11.33 -21.35
CA TRP A 171 6.76 10.30 -20.44
C TRP A 171 8.12 9.76 -20.90
N SER A 172 8.93 9.31 -19.95
CA SER A 172 10.18 8.63 -20.28
C SER A 172 9.91 7.31 -21.03
N GLU A 173 10.90 6.83 -21.79
CA GLU A 173 10.81 5.51 -22.44
C GLU A 173 10.57 4.39 -21.42
N GLU A 174 11.18 4.51 -20.24
CA GLU A 174 11.01 3.57 -19.14
C GLU A 174 9.57 3.55 -18.62
N LEU A 175 8.99 4.73 -18.34
CA LEU A 175 7.62 4.84 -17.85
C LEU A 175 6.62 4.35 -18.90
N THR A 176 6.84 4.71 -20.17
CA THR A 176 6.02 4.23 -21.30
C THR A 176 6.06 2.71 -21.41
N ALA A 177 7.24 2.10 -21.25
CA ALA A 177 7.39 0.65 -21.28
C ALA A 177 6.68 -0.03 -20.10
N VAL A 178 6.77 0.55 -18.90
CA VAL A 178 6.08 0.05 -17.70
C VAL A 178 4.56 0.10 -17.88
N VAL A 179 4.02 1.23 -18.35
CA VAL A 179 2.58 1.36 -18.61
C VAL A 179 2.13 0.32 -19.65
N GLY A 180 2.90 0.11 -20.71
CA GLY A 180 2.60 -0.89 -21.74
C GLY A 180 2.67 -2.36 -21.27
N GLN A 181 3.33 -2.64 -20.15
CA GLN A 181 3.47 -3.97 -19.54
C GLN A 181 2.55 -4.18 -18.32
N THR A 182 1.74 -3.19 -17.98
CA THR A 182 0.87 -3.21 -16.81
C THR A 182 -0.40 -4.01 -17.10
N ASP A 183 -0.71 -4.97 -16.22
CA ASP A 183 -1.93 -5.76 -16.27
C ASP A 183 -3.07 -5.12 -15.48
N LEU A 184 -2.74 -4.42 -14.38
CA LEU A 184 -3.70 -3.79 -13.47
C LEU A 184 -3.18 -2.44 -12.99
N VAL A 185 -4.07 -1.44 -12.97
CA VAL A 185 -3.82 -0.12 -12.38
C VAL A 185 -4.57 -0.01 -11.06
N LEU A 186 -3.88 0.39 -10.00
CA LEU A 186 -4.43 0.74 -8.70
C LEU A 186 -4.34 2.25 -8.48
N ALA A 187 -5.34 2.82 -7.83
CA ALA A 187 -5.32 4.21 -7.40
C ALA A 187 -6.26 4.38 -6.20
N ALA A 188 -5.75 4.91 -5.10
CA ALA A 188 -6.50 5.15 -3.87
C ALA A 188 -6.51 6.64 -3.55
N ASP A 189 -7.70 7.22 -3.36
CA ASP A 189 -7.89 8.63 -3.01
C ASP A 189 -7.13 9.62 -3.90
N VAL A 190 -7.03 9.33 -5.21
CA VAL A 190 -6.38 10.21 -6.20
C VAL A 190 -7.33 11.22 -6.86
N ILE A 191 -8.63 11.14 -6.56
CA ILE A 191 -9.64 12.06 -7.08
C ILE A 191 -9.99 13.05 -5.98
N TYR A 192 -9.28 14.17 -5.97
CA TYR A 192 -9.47 15.28 -5.04
C TYR A 192 -9.10 16.59 -5.76
N ASP A 193 -9.69 17.70 -5.32
CA ASP A 193 -9.43 19.06 -5.84
C ASP A 193 -8.48 19.83 -4.92
#